data_AF-A0A6I9VLX8-F1
#
_entry.id   AF-A0A6I9VLX8-F1
#
_cell.length_a   1.000
_cell.length_b   1.000
_cell.length_c   1.000
_cell.angle_alpha   90.00
_cell.angle_beta   90.00
_cell.angle_gamma   90.00
#
_symmetry.space_group_name_H-M   'P 1'
#
loop_
_entity.id
_entity.type
_entity.pdbx_description
1 polymer ?
#
loop_
_entity_poly.entity_id
_entity_poly.type
_entity_poly.pdbx_seq_one_letter_code
_entity_poly.pdbx_strand_id
1 'polypeptide(L)'
;MSKSILVLGLFFIASALAQSKCPGECRINVPSTSVCIVQQDPAQCLKIKECTLNEMNCVRKRQNIPLLSKSKIERCSLIRGATGSGRCSVVKKCQNIKCVNDKVVRCQQAGKQCRLLTNCAARKENCNRPPNNQMKSVGMAACKGFKRTEGFKPCKPLKKKKKKKSSRIKKILKG
;
A
#
# COMPACT_ATOMS: atom_id res chain seq x y z
N MET A 1 29.94 58.16 -12.47
CA MET A 1 30.57 56.97 -11.85
C MET A 1 29.89 56.80 -10.49
N SER A 2 29.22 55.74 -10.09
CA SER A 2 29.21 54.35 -10.54
C SER A 2 27.92 53.65 -10.06
N LYS A 3 27.30 52.90 -10.97
CA LYS A 3 26.82 51.51 -10.84
C LYS A 3 26.24 51.10 -9.48
N SER A 4 24.92 50.92 -9.41
CA SER A 4 24.27 49.88 -8.58
C SER A 4 22.83 49.65 -9.05
N ILE A 5 22.69 49.16 -10.28
CA ILE A 5 21.46 48.51 -10.77
C ILE A 5 21.87 47.05 -11.02
N LEU A 6 20.97 46.11 -10.71
CA LEU A 6 21.09 44.64 -10.83
C LEU A 6 21.72 43.89 -9.66
N VAL A 7 21.00 43.75 -8.54
CA VAL A 7 21.02 42.48 -7.77
C VAL A 7 19.65 42.20 -7.15
N LEU A 8 18.59 42.08 -7.96
CA LEU A 8 17.27 41.62 -7.47
C LEU A 8 16.60 40.59 -8.40
N GLY A 9 17.34 40.05 -9.37
CA GLY A 9 16.81 39.18 -10.43
C GLY A 9 17.34 37.74 -10.44
N LEU A 10 17.90 37.21 -9.34
CA LEU A 10 18.65 35.93 -9.38
C LEU A 10 18.28 34.92 -8.28
N PHE A 11 17.13 35.05 -7.62
CA PHE A 11 16.66 34.06 -6.62
C PHE A 11 15.41 33.25 -6.99
N PHE A 12 14.93 33.34 -8.24
CA PHE A 12 13.73 32.58 -8.67
C PHE A 12 13.98 31.44 -9.67
N ILE A 13 15.24 31.04 -9.91
CA ILE A 13 15.55 29.92 -10.83
C ILE A 13 16.43 28.88 -10.13
N ALA A 14 15.91 28.24 -9.08
CA ALA A 14 16.58 27.08 -8.48
C ALA A 14 15.64 26.01 -7.91
N SER A 15 14.33 26.06 -8.17
CA SER A 15 13.38 25.06 -7.67
C SER A 15 12.98 23.99 -8.71
N ALA A 16 13.48 24.08 -9.95
CA ALA A 16 12.95 23.28 -11.06
C ALA A 16 13.52 21.85 -11.20
N LEU A 17 14.62 21.48 -10.52
CA LEU A 17 15.37 20.26 -10.89
C LEU A 17 15.45 19.15 -9.82
N ALA A 18 14.68 19.25 -8.74
CA ALA A 18 14.51 18.13 -7.80
C ALA A 18 13.14 17.45 -7.95
N GLN A 19 12.57 17.38 -9.16
CA GLN A 19 11.41 16.53 -9.40
C GLN A 19 11.86 15.06 -9.40
N SER A 20 11.94 14.47 -8.19
CA SER A 20 12.08 13.02 -8.00
C SER A 20 11.23 12.30 -9.03
N LYS A 21 11.88 11.51 -9.91
CA LYS A 21 11.19 10.72 -10.95
C LYS A 21 10.15 9.85 -10.25
N CYS A 22 8.87 10.01 -10.62
CA CYS A 22 7.84 9.13 -10.08
C CYS A 22 8.23 7.69 -10.37
N PRO A 23 8.03 6.75 -9.43
CA PRO A 23 8.24 5.34 -9.72
C PRO A 23 7.39 4.97 -10.94
N GLY A 24 7.92 4.12 -11.81
CA GLY A 24 7.28 3.77 -13.08
C GLY A 24 5.87 3.21 -12.92
N GLU A 25 5.12 3.22 -14.03
CA GLU A 25 3.70 2.92 -14.10
C GLU A 25 3.31 1.59 -13.44
N CYS A 26 2.26 1.58 -12.64
CA CYS A 26 1.80 0.33 -12.03
C CYS A 26 1.17 -0.59 -13.07
N ARG A 27 1.95 -1.57 -13.52
CA ARG A 27 1.49 -2.58 -14.48
C ARG A 27 0.39 -3.49 -13.89
N ILE A 28 -0.51 -3.93 -14.75
CA ILE A 28 -1.62 -4.86 -14.42
C ILE A 28 -1.10 -6.17 -13.81
N ASN A 29 0.09 -6.62 -14.22
CA ASN A 29 0.67 -7.90 -13.74
C ASN A 29 1.47 -7.76 -12.44
N VAL A 30 1.64 -6.55 -11.89
CA VAL A 30 2.34 -6.38 -10.62
C VAL A 30 1.39 -6.76 -9.48
N PRO A 31 1.74 -7.77 -8.65
CA PRO A 31 0.97 -8.12 -7.48
C PRO A 31 1.07 -6.99 -6.45
N SER A 32 -0.06 -6.36 -6.14
CA SER A 32 -0.16 -5.29 -5.15
C SER A 32 -1.49 -5.42 -4.43
N THR A 33 -1.53 -5.06 -3.15
CA THR A 33 -2.78 -5.06 -2.38
C THR A 33 -3.74 -4.00 -2.91
N SER A 34 -5.04 -4.33 -2.94
CA SER A 34 -6.10 -3.37 -3.25
C SER A 34 -6.33 -2.43 -2.07
N VAL A 35 -6.53 -1.15 -2.36
CA VAL A 35 -6.84 -0.07 -1.43
C VAL A 35 -8.14 0.60 -1.85
N CYS A 36 -8.83 1.23 -0.90
CA CYS A 36 -10.03 2.02 -1.15
C CYS A 36 -9.70 3.50 -1.00
N ILE A 37 -10.26 4.32 -1.89
CA ILE A 37 -10.19 5.77 -1.85
C ILE A 37 -11.61 6.29 -1.93
N VAL A 38 -11.91 7.33 -1.16
CA VAL A 38 -13.20 8.02 -1.21
C VAL A 38 -12.96 9.37 -1.85
N GLN A 39 -13.55 9.58 -3.02
CA GLN A 39 -13.64 10.88 -3.65
C GLN A 39 -14.88 11.56 -3.09
N GLN A 40 -14.75 12.81 -2.64
CA GLN A 40 -15.83 13.51 -1.95
C GLN A 40 -16.83 14.15 -2.92
N ASP A 41 -16.43 14.42 -4.16
CA ASP A 41 -17.25 15.11 -5.15
C ASP A 41 -17.06 14.53 -6.58
N PRO A 42 -18.04 13.77 -7.11
CA PRO A 42 -19.17 13.17 -6.39
C PRO A 42 -18.68 12.11 -5.39
N ALA A 43 -19.50 11.78 -4.38
CA ALA A 43 -19.19 10.76 -3.37
C ALA A 43 -19.04 9.36 -4.00
N GLN A 44 -17.84 9.05 -4.48
CA GLN A 44 -17.51 7.83 -5.21
C GLN A 44 -16.35 7.11 -4.55
N CYS A 45 -16.45 5.79 -4.49
CA CYS A 45 -15.40 4.93 -4.00
C CYS A 45 -14.61 4.35 -5.17
N LEU A 46 -13.28 4.37 -5.04
CA LEU A 46 -12.33 3.82 -5.98
C LEU A 46 -11.54 2.71 -5.29
N LYS A 47 -11.68 1.49 -5.81
CA LYS A 47 -10.87 0.35 -5.43
C LYS A 47 -9.73 0.24 -6.43
N ILE A 48 -8.50 0.51 -6.02
CA ILE A 48 -7.33 0.48 -6.90
C ILE A 48 -6.19 -0.29 -6.24
N LYS A 49 -5.12 -0.59 -6.98
CA LYS A 49 -3.92 -1.16 -6.37
C LYS A 49 -3.14 -0.10 -5.60
N GLU A 50 -2.46 -0.50 -4.53
CA GLU A 50 -1.60 0.38 -3.74
C GLU A 50 -0.49 1.05 -4.56
N CYS A 51 0.10 0.34 -5.53
CA CYS A 51 1.03 0.92 -6.49
C CYS A 51 0.41 2.06 -7.32
N THR A 52 -0.81 1.89 -7.82
CA THR A 52 -1.53 2.91 -8.60
C THR A 52 -1.81 4.15 -7.73
N LEU A 53 -2.18 3.96 -6.46
CA LEU A 53 -2.33 5.08 -5.53
C LEU A 53 -1.01 5.85 -5.35
N ASN A 54 0.12 5.15 -5.21
CA ASN A 54 1.42 5.79 -5.04
C ASN A 54 1.83 6.59 -6.28
N GLU A 55 1.56 6.05 -7.47
CA GLU A 55 1.78 6.73 -8.75
C GLU A 55 0.92 8.00 -8.86
N MET A 56 -0.39 7.89 -8.62
CA MET A 56 -1.32 9.02 -8.63
C MET A 56 -0.93 10.11 -7.62
N ASN A 57 -0.48 9.71 -6.43
CA ASN A 57 0.01 10.65 -5.41
C ASN A 57 1.33 11.29 -5.77
N CYS A 58 2.20 10.59 -6.51
CA CYS A 58 3.43 11.19 -7.01
C CYS A 58 3.15 12.29 -8.05
N VAL A 59 2.22 12.05 -8.97
CA VAL A 59 1.78 13.07 -9.95
C VAL A 59 1.13 14.26 -9.24
N ARG A 60 0.20 14.01 -8.31
CA ARG A 60 -0.43 15.08 -7.51
C ARG A 60 0.58 15.91 -6.73
N LYS A 61 1.59 15.26 -6.13
CA LYS A 61 2.68 15.94 -5.43
C LYS A 61 3.45 16.89 -6.35
N ARG A 62 3.72 16.49 -7.60
CA ARG A 62 4.39 17.37 -8.59
C ARG A 62 3.54 18.55 -9.00
N GLN A 63 2.22 18.37 -9.03
CA GLN A 63 1.25 19.41 -9.39
C GLN A 63 0.82 20.26 -8.18
N ASN A 64 1.41 20.04 -6.98
CA ASN A 64 1.00 20.67 -5.73
C ASN A 64 -0.51 20.49 -5.40
N ILE A 65 -1.10 19.38 -5.84
CA ILE A 65 -2.49 19.01 -5.56
C ILE A 65 -2.54 18.12 -4.31
N PRO A 66 -3.56 18.24 -3.44
CA PRO A 66 -3.72 17.37 -2.28
C PRO A 66 -3.67 15.88 -2.63
N LEU A 67 -2.93 15.12 -1.81
CA LEU A 67 -2.76 13.68 -2.01
C LEU A 67 -4.06 12.93 -1.71
N LEU A 68 -4.28 11.85 -2.47
CA LEU A 68 -5.34 10.90 -2.19
C LEU A 68 -5.02 10.09 -0.94
N SER A 69 -5.98 10.02 -0.02
CA SER A 69 -5.88 9.28 1.22
C SER A 69 -6.52 7.90 1.11
N LYS A 70 -5.92 6.93 1.80
CA LYS A 70 -6.52 5.59 1.94
C LYS A 70 -7.72 5.68 2.87
N SER A 71 -8.82 5.12 2.42
CA SER A 71 -10.01 4.85 3.22
C SER A 71 -10.09 3.39 3.64
N LYS A 72 -10.97 3.11 4.60
CA LYS A 72 -11.33 1.73 5.00
C LYS A 72 -11.76 0.92 3.78
N ILE A 73 -11.16 -0.26 3.56
CA ILE A 73 -11.40 -1.08 2.36
C ILE A 73 -12.88 -1.50 2.24
N GLU A 74 -13.56 -1.56 3.37
CA GLU A 74 -14.99 -1.83 3.55
C GLU A 74 -15.87 -0.82 2.81
N ARG A 75 -15.44 0.44 2.69
CA ARG A 75 -16.17 1.46 1.92
C ARG A 75 -16.25 1.09 0.44
N CYS A 76 -15.30 0.31 -0.06
CA CYS A 76 -15.28 -0.21 -1.42
C CYS A 76 -15.84 -1.65 -1.52
N SER A 77 -16.55 -2.14 -0.51
CA SER A 77 -17.04 -3.55 -0.49
C SER A 77 -18.09 -3.86 -1.56
N LEU A 78 -18.80 -2.85 -2.08
CA LEU A 78 -19.75 -3.00 -3.19
C LEU A 78 -19.06 -3.18 -4.55
N ILE A 79 -17.78 -2.84 -4.66
CA ILE A 79 -17.01 -2.96 -5.91
C ILE A 79 -16.52 -4.40 -6.04
N ARG A 80 -17.16 -5.15 -6.95
CA ARG A 80 -16.78 -6.52 -7.31
C ARG A 80 -15.44 -6.50 -8.04
N GLY A 81 -14.54 -7.44 -7.72
CA GLY A 81 -13.20 -7.53 -8.32
C GLY A 81 -12.09 -6.84 -7.52
N ALA A 82 -10.85 -6.90 -8.02
CA ALA A 82 -9.67 -6.35 -7.35
C ALA A 82 -9.54 -4.82 -7.53
N THR A 83 -10.11 -4.29 -8.61
CA THR A 83 -10.10 -2.87 -8.98
C THR A 83 -11.45 -2.45 -9.57
N GLY A 84 -11.81 -1.18 -9.45
CA GLY A 84 -13.03 -0.62 -10.02
C GLY A 84 -13.50 0.65 -9.30
N SER A 85 -14.58 1.24 -9.80
CA SER A 85 -15.23 2.43 -9.24
C SER A 85 -16.71 2.16 -8.97
N GLY A 86 -17.28 2.81 -7.96
CA GLY A 86 -18.69 2.66 -7.66
C GLY A 86 -19.15 3.46 -6.44
N ARG A 87 -20.39 3.26 -6.03
CA ARG A 87 -20.92 3.87 -4.81
C ARG A 87 -20.18 3.34 -3.58
N CYS A 88 -19.93 4.23 -2.62
CA CYS A 88 -19.37 3.84 -1.34
C CYS A 88 -20.38 3.04 -0.51
N SER A 89 -19.93 1.97 0.12
CA SER A 89 -20.71 1.22 1.10
C SER A 89 -20.90 2.06 2.36
N VAL A 90 -22.12 2.09 2.87
CA VAL A 90 -22.43 2.64 4.19
C VAL A 90 -21.90 1.66 5.25
N VAL A 91 -20.91 2.09 6.03
CA VAL A 91 -20.03 1.25 6.87
C VAL A 91 -20.75 0.52 8.02
N LYS A 92 -22.05 0.76 8.25
CA LYS A 92 -22.80 0.25 9.41
C LYS A 92 -22.92 -1.29 9.49
N LYS A 93 -22.67 -2.05 8.42
CA LYS A 93 -22.83 -3.53 8.42
C LYS A 93 -21.53 -4.35 8.52
N CYS A 94 -20.36 -3.71 8.56
CA CYS A 94 -19.09 -4.46 8.48
C CYS A 94 -18.85 -5.40 9.68
N GLN A 95 -19.20 -4.96 10.89
CA GLN A 95 -19.05 -5.78 12.10
C GLN A 95 -20.01 -6.98 12.13
N ASN A 96 -21.13 -6.87 11.43
CA ASN A 96 -22.19 -7.88 11.37
C ASN A 96 -21.95 -8.95 10.30
N ILE A 97 -20.80 -8.93 9.62
CA ILE A 97 -20.43 -9.98 8.67
C ILE A 97 -20.33 -11.32 9.40
N LYS A 98 -21.14 -12.30 8.97
CA LYS A 98 -21.08 -13.69 9.42
C LYS A 98 -20.00 -14.43 8.63
N CYS A 99 -18.96 -14.90 9.31
CA CYS A 99 -17.81 -15.57 8.68
C CYS A 99 -17.93 -17.09 8.57
N VAL A 100 -19.14 -17.60 8.37
CA VAL A 100 -19.44 -19.05 8.46
C VAL A 100 -18.80 -19.86 7.33
N ASN A 101 -18.76 -19.30 6.12
CA ASN A 101 -18.30 -20.03 4.93
C ASN A 101 -16.80 -19.89 4.63
N ASP A 102 -16.08 -19.01 5.34
CA ASP A 102 -14.67 -18.77 5.07
C ASP A 102 -13.77 -19.66 5.94
N LYS A 103 -13.26 -20.74 5.35
CA LYS A 103 -12.42 -21.72 6.03
C LYS A 103 -10.91 -21.48 5.81
N VAL A 104 -10.54 -20.62 4.85
CA VAL A 104 -9.14 -20.46 4.44
C VAL A 104 -8.40 -19.58 5.44
N VAL A 105 -7.51 -20.18 6.22
CA VAL A 105 -6.67 -19.46 7.18
C VAL A 105 -5.42 -18.93 6.49
N ARG A 106 -5.12 -17.65 6.74
CA ARG A 106 -3.90 -17.00 6.27
C ARG A 106 -3.19 -16.30 7.42
N CYS A 107 -1.89 -16.10 7.26
CA CYS A 107 -1.14 -15.19 8.11
C CYS A 107 -1.50 -13.75 7.72
N GLN A 108 -2.08 -13.02 8.66
CA GLN A 108 -2.45 -11.61 8.51
C GLN A 108 -1.50 -10.77 9.34
N GLN A 109 -0.94 -9.71 8.75
CA GLN A 109 -0.04 -8.77 9.39
C GLN A 109 -0.70 -7.39 9.50
N ALA A 110 -0.62 -6.78 10.68
CA ALA A 110 -0.94 -5.38 10.91
C ALA A 110 0.24 -4.73 11.67
N GLY A 111 0.92 -3.77 11.03
CA GLY A 111 2.16 -3.21 11.55
C GLY A 111 3.23 -4.29 11.74
N LYS A 112 3.72 -4.46 12.97
CA LYS A 112 4.73 -5.50 13.34
C LYS A 112 4.11 -6.78 13.92
N GLN A 113 2.78 -6.82 14.06
CA GLN A 113 2.07 -7.94 14.65
C GLN A 113 1.42 -8.80 13.57
N CYS A 114 1.39 -10.10 13.82
CA CYS A 114 0.83 -11.12 12.97
C CYS A 114 -0.18 -11.97 13.74
N ARG A 115 -1.17 -12.51 13.02
CA ARG A 115 -2.15 -13.46 13.54
C ARG A 115 -2.66 -14.38 12.43
N LEU A 116 -3.03 -15.61 12.79
CA LEU A 116 -3.72 -16.52 11.88
C LEU A 116 -5.21 -16.21 11.88
N LEU A 117 -5.73 -15.70 10.77
CA LEU A 117 -7.13 -15.35 10.60
C LEU A 117 -7.62 -15.80 9.23
N THR A 118 -8.93 -16.00 9.11
CA THR A 118 -9.57 -16.14 7.79
C THR A 118 -9.66 -14.79 7.11
N ASN A 119 -9.93 -14.77 5.81
CA ASN A 119 -10.08 -13.52 5.08
C ASN A 119 -11.26 -12.70 5.64
N CYS A 120 -12.35 -13.38 5.98
CA CYS A 120 -13.53 -12.77 6.58
C CYS A 120 -13.24 -12.22 7.97
N ALA A 121 -12.58 -13.00 8.84
CA ALA A 121 -12.21 -12.52 10.17
C ALA A 121 -11.26 -11.31 10.08
N ALA A 122 -10.31 -11.33 9.14
CA ALA A 122 -9.42 -10.21 8.89
C ALA A 122 -10.17 -8.95 8.42
N ARG A 123 -11.18 -9.11 7.56
CA ARG A 123 -12.06 -8.00 7.14
C ARG A 123 -12.89 -7.46 8.31
N LYS A 124 -13.40 -8.33 9.18
CA LYS A 124 -14.14 -7.92 10.37
C LYS A 124 -13.26 -7.13 11.35
N GLU A 125 -12.03 -7.58 11.54
CA GLU A 125 -11.01 -6.86 12.33
C GLU A 125 -10.67 -5.49 11.72
N ASN A 126 -10.59 -5.42 10.38
CA ASN A 126 -10.33 -4.18 9.65
C ASN A 126 -11.42 -3.13 9.79
N CYS A 127 -12.67 -3.51 10.07
CA CYS A 127 -13.75 -2.56 10.35
C CYS A 127 -13.38 -1.59 11.49
N ASN A 128 -12.67 -2.09 12.51
CA ASN A 128 -12.30 -1.35 13.71
C ASN A 128 -10.90 -0.71 13.61
N ARG A 129 -10.14 -1.01 12.54
CA ARG A 129 -8.79 -0.50 12.36
C ARG A 129 -8.77 0.78 11.53
N PRO A 130 -7.81 1.68 11.77
CA PRO A 130 -7.59 2.83 10.90
C PRO A 130 -7.06 2.38 9.52
N PRO A 131 -7.24 3.17 8.45
CA PRO A 131 -6.85 2.79 7.08
C PRO A 131 -5.36 2.48 6.88
N ASN A 132 -4.48 3.07 7.70
CA ASN A 132 -3.03 2.89 7.64
C ASN A 132 -2.54 1.63 8.39
N ASN A 133 -3.38 0.98 9.19
CA ASN A 133 -3.03 -0.20 10.00
C ASN A 133 -3.99 -1.37 9.72
N GLN A 134 -4.46 -1.47 8.48
CA GLN A 134 -5.28 -2.56 7.99
C GLN A 134 -4.45 -3.85 7.91
N MET A 135 -5.06 -4.97 8.26
CA MET A 135 -4.50 -6.30 8.07
C MET A 135 -4.26 -6.59 6.59
N LYS A 136 -3.07 -7.11 6.31
CA LYS A 136 -2.68 -7.59 4.98
C LYS A 136 -2.24 -9.05 5.07
N SER A 137 -2.61 -9.84 4.08
CA SER A 137 -2.16 -11.22 4.00
C SER A 137 -0.66 -11.24 3.67
N VAL A 138 0.10 -12.01 4.44
CA VAL A 138 1.54 -12.23 4.24
C VAL A 138 1.85 -13.72 4.19
N GLY A 139 3.09 -14.05 3.83
CA GLY A 139 3.54 -15.44 3.75
C GLY A 139 3.43 -16.15 5.11
N MET A 140 3.01 -17.42 5.09
CA MET A 140 2.80 -18.24 6.30
C MET A 140 4.04 -18.34 7.20
N ALA A 141 5.24 -18.16 6.65
CA ALA A 141 6.48 -18.11 7.41
C ALA A 141 6.48 -17.04 8.52
N ALA A 142 5.77 -15.92 8.34
CA ALA A 142 5.66 -14.87 9.35
C ALA A 142 4.81 -15.28 10.58
N CYS A 143 3.95 -16.29 10.43
CA CYS A 143 3.13 -16.86 11.50
C CYS A 143 3.58 -18.28 11.88
N LYS A 144 4.84 -18.66 11.59
CA LYS A 144 5.31 -20.02 11.87
C LYS A 144 5.17 -20.35 13.36
N GLY A 145 4.46 -21.44 13.65
CA GLY A 145 4.20 -21.94 15.01
C GLY A 145 3.06 -21.22 15.75
N PHE A 146 2.30 -20.34 15.09
CA PHE A 146 1.13 -19.71 15.71
C PHE A 146 -0.05 -20.67 15.69
N LYS A 147 -0.90 -20.59 16.72
CA LYS A 147 -2.20 -21.26 16.73
C LYS A 147 -3.32 -20.26 16.44
N ARG A 148 -4.45 -20.74 15.93
CA ARG A 148 -5.58 -19.90 15.51
C ARG A 148 -6.30 -19.21 16.68
N THR A 149 -6.27 -19.84 17.86
CA THR A 149 -6.80 -19.30 19.12
C THR A 149 -5.91 -18.21 19.70
N GLU A 150 -4.65 -18.12 19.28
CA GLU A 150 -3.73 -17.11 19.79
C GLU A 150 -4.11 -15.72 19.27
N GLY A 151 -3.89 -14.73 20.12
CA GLY A 151 -4.05 -13.32 19.79
C GLY A 151 -2.97 -12.79 18.83
N PHE A 152 -2.83 -11.47 18.78
CA PHE A 152 -1.74 -10.84 18.04
C PHE A 152 -0.40 -11.15 18.68
N LYS A 153 0.56 -11.62 17.88
CA LYS A 153 1.95 -11.84 18.31
C LYS A 153 2.90 -11.13 17.35
N PRO A 154 4.12 -10.75 17.77
CA PRO A 154 5.11 -10.19 16.87
C PRO A 154 5.39 -11.13 15.68
N CYS A 155 5.36 -10.60 14.46
CA CYS A 155 5.64 -11.40 13.26
C CYS A 155 7.03 -12.04 13.32
N LYS A 156 7.14 -13.29 12.88
CA LYS A 156 8.45 -13.94 12.75
C LYS A 156 9.23 -13.31 11.59
N PRO A 157 10.56 -13.10 11.76
CA PRO A 157 11.38 -12.55 10.70
C PRO A 157 11.40 -13.50 9.51
N LEU A 158 11.05 -12.99 8.32
CA LEU A 158 11.25 -13.71 7.07
C LEU A 158 12.76 -13.81 6.87
N LYS A 159 13.33 -15.01 6.96
CA LYS A 159 14.74 -15.25 6.62
C LYS A 159 14.93 -14.80 5.17
N LYS A 160 15.56 -13.65 4.95
CA LYS A 160 15.97 -13.21 3.60
C LYS A 160 16.88 -14.31 3.06
N LYS A 161 16.48 -15.01 2.00
CA LYS A 161 17.39 -15.88 1.26
C LYS A 161 18.59 -14.99 0.88
N LYS A 162 19.76 -15.24 1.50
CA LYS A 162 21.02 -14.62 1.05
C LYS A 162 21.11 -14.92 -0.44
N LYS A 163 21.10 -13.89 -1.30
CA LYS A 163 21.43 -14.05 -2.71
C LYS A 163 22.81 -14.70 -2.73
N LYS A 164 22.91 -15.97 -3.14
CA LYS A 164 24.20 -16.58 -3.48
C LYS A 164 24.80 -15.66 -4.55
N LYS A 165 25.84 -14.90 -4.21
CA LYS A 165 26.65 -14.22 -5.22
C LYS A 165 27.14 -15.31 -6.16
N SER A 166 26.65 -15.32 -7.39
CA SER A 166 27.16 -16.18 -8.45
C SER A 166 28.64 -15.80 -8.65
N SER A 167 29.54 -16.64 -8.16
CA SER A 167 30.97 -16.55 -8.40
C SER A 167 31.25 -17.00 -9.83
N ARG A 168 30.93 -16.15 -10.81
CA ARG A 168 31.22 -16.43 -12.22
C ARG A 168 31.79 -15.22 -12.95
N ILE A 169 32.73 -14.52 -12.32
CA ILE A 169 33.61 -13.53 -12.96
C ILE A 169 34.98 -13.55 -12.26
N LYS A 170 35.78 -14.59 -12.50
CA LYS A 170 37.24 -14.60 -12.31
C LYS A 170 37.84 -15.71 -13.17
N LYS A 171 37.79 -15.54 -14.48
CA LYS A 171 38.59 -16.32 -15.45
C LYS A 171 38.56 -15.69 -16.85
N ILE A 172 38.65 -14.37 -16.90
CA ILE A 172 39.01 -13.57 -18.08
C ILE A 172 39.76 -12.39 -17.45
N LEU A 173 41.00 -12.10 -17.87
CA LEU A 173 42.03 -11.33 -17.13
C LEU A 173 42.97 -12.19 -16.27
N LYS A 174 43.53 -13.24 -16.86
CA LYS A 174 44.98 -13.42 -16.82
C LYS A 174 45.39 -13.77 -18.25
N GLY A 175 45.97 -12.79 -18.93
CA GLY A 175 46.95 -13.06 -19.97
C GLY A 175 48.20 -13.66 -19.36
#